data_AF-A0A0E9VCT2-F1
#
_entry.id   AF-A0A0E9VCT2-F1
#
_cell.length_a   1.000
_cell.length_b   1.000
_cell.length_c   1.000
_cell.angle_alpha   90.00
_cell.angle_beta   90.00
_cell.angle_gamma   90.00
#
_symmetry.space_group_name_H-M   'P 1'
#
loop_
_entity.id
_entity.type
_entity.pdbx_description
1 polymer ?
#
loop_
_entity_poly.entity_id
_entity_poly.type
_entity_poly.pdbx_seq_one_letter_code
_entity_poly.pdbx_strand_id
1 'polypeptide(L)'
;MYVALFPCNECAKLIIQAGIKDVIYLSDKYHDKKEFTASRRLLDMAGILYKQFEPKRNKIVIDFNSIDGSKTHEDTAGPVAP
;
A
#
# COMPACT_ATOMS: atom_id res chain seq x y z
N MET A 1 -2.95 -11.05 -1.84
CA MET A 1 -3.59 -9.72 -1.75
C MET A 1 -2.70 -8.79 -0.93
N TYR A 2 -2.38 -7.60 -1.43
CA TYR A 2 -1.63 -6.59 -0.69
C TYR A 2 -2.57 -5.50 -0.19
N VAL A 3 -2.49 -5.15 1.10
CA VAL A 3 -3.35 -4.12 1.71
C VAL A 3 -2.55 -3.20 2.62
N ALA A 4 -2.99 -1.94 2.71
CA ALA A 4 -2.36 -0.97 3.61
C ALA A 4 -2.64 -1.27 5.09
N LEU A 5 -3.84 -1.76 5.41
CA LEU A 5 -4.29 -2.06 6.77
C LEU A 5 -4.78 -3.50 6.85
N PHE A 6 -4.54 -4.18 7.96
CA PHE A 6 -5.04 -5.53 8.21
C PHE A 6 -6.57 -5.59 7.99
N PRO A 7 -7.12 -6.63 7.33
CA PRO A 7 -8.55 -6.69 7.04
C PRO A 7 -9.37 -6.84 8.33
N CYS A 8 -10.52 -6.17 8.41
CA CYS A 8 -11.49 -6.46 9.48
C CYS A 8 -12.22 -7.79 9.22
N ASN A 9 -13.07 -8.23 10.15
CA ASN A 9 -13.78 -9.50 10.08
C ASN A 9 -14.73 -9.63 8.88
N GLU A 10 -15.38 -8.54 8.44
CA GLU A 10 -16.24 -8.60 7.24
C GLU A 10 -15.42 -8.72 5.95
N CYS A 11 -14.29 -8.02 5.85
CA CYS A 11 -13.36 -8.19 4.74
C CYS A 11 -12.75 -9.60 4.73
N ALA A 12 -12.44 -10.18 5.89
CA ALA A 12 -11.93 -11.55 5.99
C ALA A 12 -12.90 -12.57 5.39
N LYS A 13 -14.22 -12.42 5.61
CA LYS A 13 -15.24 -13.28 4.98
C LYS A 13 -15.16 -13.22 3.46
N LEU A 14 -15.05 -12.02 2.89
CA LEU A 14 -14.94 -11.84 1.44
C LEU A 14 -13.62 -12.42 0.89
N ILE A 15 -12.51 -12.24 1.60
CA ILE A 15 -11.20 -12.80 1.24
C ILE A 15 -11.27 -14.33 1.17
N ILE A 16 -11.90 -14.95 2.17
CA ILE A 16 -12.10 -16.41 2.24
C ILE A 16 -12.97 -16.89 1.07
N GLN A 17 -14.12 -16.25 0.86
CA GLN A 17 -15.06 -16.63 -0.20
C GLN A 17 -14.49 -16.41 -1.60
N ALA A 18 -13.61 -15.43 -1.78
CA ALA A 18 -12.89 -15.19 -3.03
C ALA A 18 -11.76 -16.21 -3.29
N GLY A 19 -11.44 -17.09 -2.33
CA GLY A 19 -10.40 -18.11 -2.48
C GLY A 19 -8.97 -17.56 -2.39
N ILE A 20 -8.78 -16.36 -1.84
CA ILE A 20 -7.45 -15.77 -1.62
C ILE A 20 -6.67 -16.62 -0.60
N LYS A 21 -5.38 -16.87 -0.87
CA LYS A 21 -4.53 -17.73 -0.02
C LYS A 21 -3.51 -16.96 0.82
N ASP A 22 -3.13 -15.76 0.38
CA ASP A 22 -2.11 -14.93 1.05
C ASP A 22 -2.57 -13.47 1.19
N VAL A 23 -2.46 -12.91 2.41
CA VAL A 23 -2.70 -11.50 2.72
C VAL A 23 -1.42 -10.85 3.25
N ILE A 24 -0.89 -9.89 2.49
CA ILE A 24 0.28 -9.12 2.89
C ILE A 24 -0.20 -7.72 3.31
N TYR A 25 0.01 -7.34 4.57
CA TYR A 25 -0.51 -6.09 5.13
C TYR A 25 0.61 -5.16 5.59
N LEU A 26 0.48 -3.85 5.39
CA LEU A 26 1.49 -2.89 5.86
C LEU A 26 1.35 -2.56 7.36
N SER A 27 0.13 -2.28 7.82
CA SER A 27 -0.16 -1.84 9.18
C SER A 27 -1.19 -2.74 9.85
N ASP A 28 -0.99 -3.03 11.15
CA ASP A 28 -1.97 -3.67 12.03
C ASP A 28 -2.24 -2.82 13.29
N LYS A 29 -2.38 -1.50 13.10
CA LYS A 29 -2.60 -0.53 14.19
C LYS A 29 -3.85 -0.75 15.05
N TYR A 30 -4.75 -1.64 14.64
CA TYR A 30 -5.97 -1.98 15.36
C TYR A 30 -5.96 -3.43 15.86
N HIS A 31 -4.77 -4.02 16.02
CA HIS A 31 -4.57 -5.41 16.40
C HIS A 31 -5.52 -5.86 17.51
N ASP A 32 -5.57 -5.14 18.63
CA ASP A 32 -6.32 -5.56 19.82
C ASP A 32 -7.83 -5.36 19.74
N LYS A 33 -8.34 -4.74 18.66
CA LYS A 33 -9.78 -4.57 18.49
C LYS A 33 -10.44 -5.91 18.15
N LYS A 34 -11.68 -6.08 18.61
CA LYS A 34 -12.44 -7.35 18.48
C LYS A 34 -12.61 -7.77 17.02
N GLU A 35 -12.82 -6.80 16.12
CA GLU A 35 -13.00 -7.01 14.69
C GLU A 35 -11.74 -7.61 14.05
N PHE A 36 -10.57 -7.16 14.47
CA PHE A 36 -9.27 -7.60 13.94
C PHE A 36 -8.85 -8.93 14.55
N THR A 37 -9.20 -9.18 15.82
CA THR A 37 -9.03 -10.49 16.46
C THR A 37 -9.92 -11.55 15.81
N ALA A 38 -11.19 -11.22 15.52
CA ALA A 38 -12.09 -12.11 14.80
C ALA A 38 -11.61 -12.37 13.36
N SER A 39 -11.08 -11.34 12.69
CA SER A 39 -10.47 -11.46 11.36
C SER A 39 -9.33 -12.48 11.33
N ARG A 40 -8.34 -12.37 12.23
CA ARG A 40 -7.22 -13.34 12.32
C ARG A 40 -7.73 -14.77 12.52
N ARG A 41 -8.66 -14.97 13.45
CA ARG A 41 -9.26 -16.30 13.68
C ARG A 41 -9.94 -16.85 12.42
N LEU A 42 -10.69 -16.04 11.68
CA LEU A 42 -11.34 -16.46 10.43
C LEU A 42 -10.31 -16.86 9.38
N LEU A 43 -9.24 -16.07 9.21
CA LEU A 43 -8.16 -16.37 8.27
C LEU A 43 -7.40 -17.65 8.68
N ASP A 44 -7.08 -17.81 9.97
CA ASP A 44 -6.42 -19.00 10.52
C ASP A 44 -7.26 -20.26 10.28
N MET A 45 -8.57 -20.20 10.57
CA MET A 45 -9.50 -21.32 10.36
C MET A 45 -9.63 -21.69 8.87
N ALA A 46 -9.53 -20.72 7.97
CA ALA A 46 -9.58 -20.93 6.54
C ALA A 46 -8.22 -21.34 5.93
N GLY A 47 -7.15 -21.42 6.74
CA GLY A 47 -5.80 -21.73 6.27
C GLY A 47 -5.21 -20.65 5.36
N ILE A 48 -5.61 -19.38 5.54
CA ILE A 48 -5.10 -18.25 4.78
C ILE A 48 -3.88 -17.67 5.50
N LEU A 49 -2.75 -17.61 4.80
CA LEU A 49 -1.54 -17.03 5.33
C LEU A 49 -1.66 -15.51 5.35
N TYR A 50 -1.18 -14.88 6.42
CA TYR A 50 -1.02 -13.43 6.47
C TYR A 50 0.32 -13.05 7.08
N LYS A 51 0.94 -12.02 6.52
CA LYS A 51 2.22 -11.51 7.00
C LYS A 51 2.33 -10.00 6.87
N GLN A 52 3.01 -9.37 7.82
CA GLN A 52 3.30 -7.95 7.74
C GLN A 52 4.35 -7.69 6.66
N PHE A 53 4.13 -6.62 5.89
CA PHE A 53 5.07 -6.14 4.90
C PHE A 53 6.12 -5.25 5.56
N GLU A 54 7.38 -5.60 5.36
CA GLU A 54 8.52 -4.78 5.76
C GLU A 54 9.08 -4.04 4.54
N PRO A 55 8.75 -2.75 4.35
CA PRO A 55 9.22 -2.01 3.19
C PRO A 55 10.72 -1.74 3.29
N LYS A 56 11.47 -2.06 2.24
CA LYS A 56 12.91 -1.69 2.13
C LYS A 56 13.13 -0.19 2.00
N ARG A 57 12.09 0.56 1.60
CA ARG A 57 12.09 2.02 1.44
C ARG A 57 10.79 2.57 1.99
N ASN A 58 10.86 3.61 2.80
CA ASN A 58 9.69 4.26 3.39
C ASN A 58 8.92 5.17 2.41
N LYS A 59 9.53 5.54 1.28
CA LYS A 59 8.95 6.42 0.27
C LYS A 59 9.29 5.91 -1.13
N ILE A 60 8.29 5.95 -2.00
CA ILE A 60 8.46 5.83 -3.44
C ILE A 60 7.96 7.15 -4.03
N VAL A 61 8.81 7.82 -4.81
CA VAL A 61 8.43 9.03 -5.54
C VAL A 61 8.22 8.64 -6.98
N ILE A 62 7.02 8.90 -7.49
CA ILE A 62 6.75 8.84 -8.92
C ILE A 62 6.92 10.25 -9.44
N ASP A 63 8.03 10.49 -10.14
CA ASP A 63 8.32 11.76 -10.80
C ASP A 63 8.08 11.60 -12.30
N PHE A 64 7.00 12.19 -12.80
CA PHE A 64 6.66 12.11 -14.22
C PHE A 64 7.63 12.92 -15.10
N ASN A 65 8.35 13.90 -14.55
CA ASN A 65 9.36 14.66 -15.30
C ASN A 65 10.65 13.85 -15.53
N SER A 66 10.81 12.71 -14.85
CA SER A 66 12.00 11.86 -14.99
C SER A 66 12.12 11.17 -16.36
N ILE A 67 11.05 11.17 -17.17
CA ILE A 67 11.08 10.64 -18.55
C ILE A 67 11.63 11.65 -19.56
N ASP A 68 11.38 12.94 -19.30
CA ASP A 68 11.83 14.05 -20.14
C ASP A 68 13.24 14.46 -19.68
N GLY A 69 14.23 13.63 -20.03
CA GLY A 69 15.63 13.92 -19.71
C GLY A 69 15.99 15.37 -20.04
N SER A 70 16.23 16.17 -18.99
CA SER A 70 16.80 17.52 -19.02
C SER A 70 16.57 18.30 -20.33
N LYS A 71 15.36 18.84 -20.53
CA LYS A 71 15.21 20.02 -21.38
C LYS A 71 15.56 21.25 -20.54
N THR A 72 16.86 21.49 -20.38
CA THR A 72 17.38 22.80 -20.01
C THR A 72 17.13 23.72 -21.20
N HIS A 73 15.92 24.28 -21.30
CA HIS A 73 15.73 25.50 -22.07
C HIS A 73 16.10 26.65 -21.15
N GLU A 74 17.32 27.14 -21.39
CA GLU A 74 17.86 28.37 -20.88
C GLU A 74 17.06 29.53 -21.50
N ASP A 75 15.96 29.92 -20.86
CA ASP A 75 15.25 31.15 -21.23
C ASP A 75 16.02 32.33 -20.65
N THR A 76 17.05 32.78 -21.39
CA THR A 76 17.65 34.10 -21.21
C THR A 76 16.61 35.17 -21.56
N ALA A 77 15.83 35.63 -20.59
CA ALA A 77 15.14 36.91 -20.68
C ALA A 77 16.11 38.02 -20.25
N GLY A 78 16.97 38.43 -21.19
CA GLY A 78 17.66 39.73 -21.14
C GLY A 78 16.67 40.88 -21.41
N PRO A 79 17.00 42.13 -21.03
CA PRO A 79 16.02 43.16 -20.73
C PRO A 79 15.48 43.81 -22.01
N VAL A 80 14.18 44.08 -22.05
CA VAL A 80 13.61 45.02 -23.01
C VAL A 80 13.26 46.30 -22.26
N ALA A 81 14.17 47.28 -22.33
CA ALA A 81 13.92 48.67 -22.03
C ALA A 81 13.28 49.38 -23.23
N PRO A 82 12.54 50.46 -22.98
CA PRO A 82 12.82 51.73 -23.66
C PRO A 82 13.53 52.72 -22.74
#